data_AF-A0A922D139-F1
#
_entry.id   AF-A0A922D139-F1
#
_cell.length_a   1.000
_cell.length_b   1.000
_cell.length_c   1.000
_cell.angle_alpha   90.00
_cell.angle_beta   90.00
_cell.angle_gamma   90.00
#
_symmetry.space_group_name_H-M   'P 1'
#
loop_
_entity.id
_entity.type
_entity.pdbx_description
1 polymer ?
#
loop_
_entity_poly.entity_id
_entity_poly.type
_entity_poly.pdbx_seq_one_letter_code
_entity_poly.pdbx_strand_id
1 'polypeptide(L)'
;TAAHCLTQDRMKPKASLFAVAAGKIFRSWDDPNDVEAQKSDVDAIEIPPRYQGHVGNFQEDIAILFLNKAFTYNEFVRPACLNFNPDYDKNQLEGNMGSIVGWGLTGENSLPSEVLQAAELPIVPIDKCIEESPVSFRSAITGDKICAGYTNGTAVCHGDSGGGLTIPGMVKCANVDPPCFELNMFLHGVTSTAPTSDKSCNIYTWATFTHLLRHEHFVKAHVPDIEKSCVPLKVYKKK
;
A
#
# COMPACT_ATOMS: atom_id res chain seq x y z
N THR A 1 2.12 5.94 1.00
CA THR A 1 2.61 5.82 -0.39
C THR A 1 4.09 5.47 -0.37
N ALA A 2 4.71 5.20 -1.52
CA ALA A 2 6.15 4.96 -1.62
C ALA A 2 6.92 6.28 -1.81
N ALA A 3 8.18 6.33 -1.39
CA ALA A 3 9.01 7.52 -1.52
C ALA A 3 9.42 7.77 -2.98
N HIS A 4 9.63 6.70 -3.76
CA HIS A 4 9.98 6.82 -5.18
C HIS A 4 8.86 7.46 -6.02
N CYS A 5 7.60 7.42 -5.55
CA CYS A 5 6.48 8.08 -6.23
C CYS A 5 6.55 9.60 -6.14
N LEU A 6 7.30 10.13 -5.17
CA LEU A 6 7.33 11.56 -4.86
C LEU A 6 8.69 12.19 -5.18
N THR A 7 9.75 11.40 -5.20
CA THR A 7 11.12 11.91 -5.33
C THR A 7 11.62 11.83 -6.76
N GLN A 8 12.24 12.91 -7.22
CA GLN A 8 13.04 12.95 -8.44
C GLN A 8 14.47 13.31 -8.02
N ASP A 9 15.46 12.52 -8.45
CA ASP A 9 16.89 12.72 -8.15
C ASP A 9 17.23 12.87 -6.65
N ARG A 10 16.49 12.17 -5.77
CA ARG A 10 16.66 12.18 -4.29
C ARG A 10 16.36 13.51 -3.60
N MET A 11 15.76 14.48 -4.28
CA MET A 11 15.38 15.74 -3.66
C MET A 11 14.04 15.61 -2.91
N LYS A 12 13.93 16.25 -1.74
CA LYS A 12 12.64 16.35 -1.02
C LYS A 12 11.65 17.11 -1.92
N PRO A 13 10.49 16.51 -2.27
CA PRO A 13 9.52 17.14 -3.14
C PRO A 13 8.84 18.34 -2.48
N LYS A 14 8.39 19.29 -3.30
CA LYS A 14 7.50 20.36 -2.85
C LYS A 14 6.09 19.80 -2.69
N ALA A 15 5.53 19.87 -1.48
CA ALA A 15 4.18 19.39 -1.17
C ALA A 15 3.10 19.98 -2.09
N SER A 16 3.25 21.25 -2.48
CA SER A 16 2.33 21.97 -3.38
C SER A 16 2.20 21.39 -4.79
N LEU A 17 3.02 20.40 -5.16
CA LEU A 17 2.93 19.69 -6.45
C LEU A 17 2.00 18.46 -6.37
N PHE A 18 1.48 18.14 -5.19
CA PHE A 18 0.75 16.90 -4.95
C PHE A 18 -0.63 17.18 -4.36
N ALA A 19 -1.59 16.35 -4.77
CA ALA A 19 -2.92 16.26 -4.20
C ALA A 19 -3.32 14.78 -4.08
N VAL A 20 -4.24 14.49 -3.17
CA VAL A 20 -4.77 13.15 -2.92
C VAL A 20 -6.27 13.16 -3.13
N ALA A 21 -6.79 12.08 -3.71
CA ALA A 21 -8.20 11.80 -3.77
C ALA A 21 -8.54 10.48 -3.09
N ALA A 22 -9.69 10.40 -2.43
CA ALA A 22 -10.23 9.20 -1.81
C ALA A 22 -11.68 8.97 -2.24
N GLY A 23 -12.13 7.71 -2.23
CA GLY A 23 -13.49 7.34 -2.66
C GLY A 23 -13.69 7.33 -4.18
N LYS A 24 -12.60 7.20 -4.94
CA LYS A 24 -12.61 7.13 -6.41
C LYS A 24 -12.75 5.69 -6.90
N ILE A 25 -13.55 5.49 -7.95
CA ILE A 25 -13.64 4.26 -8.73
C ILE A 25 -13.01 4.44 -10.10
N PHE A 26 -13.06 5.64 -10.68
CA PHE A 26 -12.53 5.92 -12.00
C PHE A 26 -11.18 6.64 -11.91
N ARG A 27 -10.27 6.30 -12.83
CA ARG A 27 -8.88 6.79 -12.81
C ARG A 27 -8.80 8.30 -13.03
N SER A 28 -9.65 8.84 -13.92
CA SER A 28 -9.69 10.28 -14.21
C SER A 28 -9.95 11.09 -12.95
N TRP A 29 -9.16 12.14 -12.71
CA TRP A 29 -9.25 12.96 -11.49
C TRP A 29 -10.67 13.49 -11.28
N ASP A 30 -11.27 14.09 -12.30
CA ASP A 30 -12.61 14.71 -12.30
C ASP A 30 -13.67 13.85 -13.00
N ASP A 31 -13.59 12.52 -12.88
CA ASP A 31 -14.63 11.65 -13.46
C ASP A 31 -16.01 11.99 -12.85
N PRO A 32 -17.05 12.26 -13.69
CA PRO A 32 -18.36 12.68 -13.21
C PRO A 32 -19.11 11.59 -12.45
N ASN A 33 -18.70 10.32 -12.56
CA ASN A 33 -19.33 9.21 -11.86
C ASN A 33 -18.84 9.06 -10.40
N ASP A 34 -17.71 9.68 -10.05
CA ASP A 34 -17.13 9.67 -8.70
C ASP A 34 -17.73 10.77 -7.81
N VAL A 35 -19.06 10.76 -7.67
CA VAL A 35 -19.83 11.83 -6.99
C VAL A 35 -19.49 12.02 -5.50
N GLU A 36 -19.00 10.97 -4.84
CA GLU A 36 -18.67 10.95 -3.40
C GLU A 36 -17.16 11.05 -3.15
N ALA A 37 -16.36 11.21 -4.22
CA ALA A 37 -14.92 11.33 -4.08
C ALA A 37 -14.52 12.64 -3.41
N GLN A 38 -13.56 12.54 -2.50
CA GLN A 38 -13.02 13.67 -1.76
C GLN A 38 -11.60 13.94 -2.23
N LYS A 39 -11.23 15.23 -2.34
CA LYS A 39 -9.90 15.68 -2.81
C LYS A 39 -9.30 16.65 -1.82
N SER A 40 -8.00 16.57 -1.62
CA SER A 40 -7.24 17.53 -0.82
C SER A 40 -5.84 17.69 -1.38
N ASP A 41 -5.35 18.93 -1.36
CA ASP A 41 -3.92 19.21 -1.57
C ASP A 41 -3.10 18.64 -0.41
N VAL A 42 -1.81 18.41 -0.69
CA VAL A 42 -0.81 17.97 0.29
C VAL A 42 -0.16 19.19 0.94
N ASP A 43 -0.17 19.21 2.27
CA ASP A 43 0.45 20.25 3.10
C ASP A 43 1.93 19.93 3.39
N ALA A 44 2.22 18.68 3.75
CA ALA A 44 3.57 18.23 4.05
C ALA A 44 3.83 16.80 3.57
N ILE A 45 5.10 16.51 3.30
CA ILE A 45 5.59 15.20 2.86
C ILE A 45 6.73 14.79 3.79
N GLU A 46 6.59 13.62 4.41
CA GLU A 46 7.65 13.03 5.22
C GLU A 46 8.15 11.72 4.62
N ILE A 47 9.47 11.61 4.50
CA ILE A 47 10.21 10.51 3.88
C ILE A 47 11.34 10.12 4.85
N PRO A 48 11.64 8.83 5.04
CA PRO A 48 12.78 8.40 5.85
C PRO A 48 14.08 9.08 5.43
N PRO A 49 14.87 9.67 6.35
CA PRO A 49 16.13 10.34 6.00
C PRO A 49 17.16 9.44 5.32
N ARG A 50 17.05 8.12 5.51
CA ARG A 50 17.94 7.11 4.91
C ARG A 50 17.49 6.65 3.52
N TYR A 51 16.34 7.10 3.04
CA TYR A 51 15.89 6.73 1.70
C TYR A 51 16.84 7.32 0.63
N GLN A 52 17.39 6.45 -0.23
CA GLN A 52 18.37 6.82 -1.25
C GLN A 52 17.93 6.48 -2.68
N GLY A 53 16.66 6.10 -2.86
CA GLY A 53 16.12 5.66 -4.15
C GLY A 53 16.88 4.48 -4.72
N HIS A 54 17.12 4.49 -6.04
CA HIS A 54 17.75 3.38 -6.76
C HIS A 54 19.13 2.97 -6.20
N VAL A 55 19.96 3.93 -5.77
CA VAL A 55 21.31 3.62 -5.24
C VAL A 55 21.26 2.93 -3.88
N GLY A 56 20.22 3.17 -3.09
CA GLY A 56 19.94 2.44 -1.87
C GLY A 56 19.08 1.19 -2.09
N ASN A 57 18.96 0.69 -3.33
CA ASN A 57 18.10 -0.44 -3.69
C ASN A 57 16.63 -0.26 -3.26
N PHE A 58 16.14 0.98 -3.19
CA PHE A 58 14.80 1.31 -2.69
C PHE A 58 14.53 0.80 -1.26
N GLN A 59 15.57 0.67 -0.43
CA GLN A 59 15.39 0.52 1.01
C GLN A 59 14.74 1.79 1.60
N GLU A 60 13.85 1.63 2.57
CA GLU A 60 13.08 2.70 3.24
C GLU A 60 12.12 3.43 2.30
N ASP A 61 11.58 2.71 1.31
CA ASP A 61 10.70 3.26 0.28
C ASP A 61 9.26 3.40 0.78
N ILE A 62 9.07 4.36 1.66
CA ILE A 62 7.79 4.74 2.26
C ILE A 62 7.72 6.26 2.43
N ALA A 63 6.54 6.84 2.28
CA ALA A 63 6.29 8.25 2.54
C ALA A 63 4.89 8.48 3.15
N ILE A 64 4.82 9.49 4.01
CA ILE A 64 3.59 9.98 4.64
C ILE A 64 3.24 11.33 4.02
N LEU A 65 1.99 11.46 3.56
CA LEU A 65 1.43 12.70 3.04
C LEU A 65 0.48 13.27 4.08
N PHE A 66 0.73 14.50 4.53
CA PHE A 66 -0.20 15.25 5.36
C PHE A 66 -1.08 16.10 4.45
N LEU A 67 -2.40 15.96 4.61
CA LEU A 67 -3.37 16.68 3.79
C LEU A 67 -3.69 18.04 4.40
N ASN A 68 -3.89 19.05 3.55
CA ASN A 68 -4.37 20.36 3.98
C ASN A 68 -5.79 20.26 4.59
N LYS A 69 -6.65 19.43 3.98
CA LYS A 69 -8.00 19.15 4.46
C LYS A 69 -8.17 17.65 4.75
N ALA A 70 -8.59 17.34 5.98
CA ALA A 70 -8.95 15.98 6.36
C ALA A 70 -10.17 15.48 5.56
N PHE A 71 -10.14 14.20 5.17
CA PHE A 71 -11.30 13.54 4.60
C PHE A 71 -12.33 13.20 5.66
N THR A 72 -13.60 13.30 5.29
CA THR A 72 -14.73 12.88 6.11
C THR A 72 -15.00 11.41 5.86
N TYR A 73 -15.01 10.60 6.91
CA TYR A 73 -15.31 9.18 6.76
C TYR A 73 -16.79 8.95 6.42
N ASN A 74 -17.04 8.11 5.42
CA ASN A 74 -18.36 7.72 4.96
C ASN A 74 -18.33 6.27 4.46
N GLU A 75 -19.28 5.86 3.61
CA GLU A 75 -19.28 4.52 3.03
C GLU A 75 -18.23 4.31 1.92
N PHE A 76 -17.74 5.39 1.31
CA PHE A 76 -16.76 5.38 0.20
C PHE A 76 -15.33 5.67 0.66
N VAL A 77 -15.16 6.38 1.79
CA VAL A 77 -13.87 6.80 2.32
C VAL A 77 -13.72 6.30 3.75
N ARG A 78 -12.82 5.32 3.94
CA ARG A 78 -12.44 4.76 5.24
C ARG A 78 -10.95 4.42 5.27
N PRO A 79 -10.27 4.57 6.41
CA PRO A 79 -8.88 4.17 6.54
C PRO A 79 -8.75 2.64 6.58
N ALA A 80 -7.64 2.11 6.04
CA ALA A 80 -7.16 0.78 6.39
C ALA A 80 -6.58 0.78 7.82
N CYS A 81 -6.57 -0.38 8.45
CA CYS A 81 -6.01 -0.57 9.78
C CYS A 81 -4.51 -0.80 9.71
N LEU A 82 -3.78 -0.36 10.72
CA LEU A 82 -2.36 -0.69 10.91
C LEU A 82 -2.22 -1.41 12.25
N ASN A 83 -1.32 -2.38 12.30
CA ASN A 83 -0.97 -3.11 13.52
C ASN A 83 0.52 -3.41 13.50
N PHE A 84 1.25 -2.90 14.49
CA PHE A 84 2.69 -3.09 14.62
C PHE A 84 3.06 -4.19 15.61
N ASN A 85 2.11 -5.05 16.02
CA ASN A 85 2.40 -6.23 16.81
C ASN A 85 3.10 -7.30 15.93
N PRO A 86 4.34 -7.73 16.25
CA PRO A 86 5.09 -8.68 15.44
C PRO A 86 4.43 -10.05 15.28
N ASP A 87 3.77 -10.56 16.32
CA ASP A 87 3.09 -11.86 16.27
C ASP A 87 1.85 -11.80 15.37
N TYR A 88 1.10 -10.70 15.44
CA TYR A 88 -0.03 -10.46 14.55
C TYR A 88 0.42 -10.36 13.09
N ASP A 89 1.46 -9.55 12.82
CA ASP A 89 2.00 -9.37 11.47
C ASP A 89 2.52 -10.70 10.89
N LYS A 90 3.29 -11.47 11.67
CA LYS A 90 3.75 -12.80 11.26
C LYS A 90 2.59 -13.73 10.90
N ASN A 91 1.58 -13.82 11.77
CA ASN A 91 0.41 -14.68 11.55
C ASN A 91 -0.44 -14.24 10.35
N GLN A 92 -0.47 -12.94 10.04
CA GLN A 92 -1.14 -12.41 8.85
C GLN A 92 -0.34 -12.67 7.58
N LEU A 93 0.98 -12.65 7.61
CA LEU A 93 1.81 -12.89 6.43
C LEU A 93 1.97 -14.38 6.09
N GLU A 94 2.00 -15.27 7.08
CA GLU A 94 2.24 -16.70 6.83
C GLU A 94 1.02 -17.39 6.20
N GLY A 95 1.16 -17.80 4.93
CA GLY A 95 0.17 -18.65 4.24
C GLY A 95 -1.13 -17.96 3.82
N ASN A 96 -1.24 -16.65 4.00
CA ASN A 96 -2.42 -15.89 3.61
C ASN A 96 -2.27 -15.23 2.23
N MET A 97 -3.39 -14.69 1.75
CA MET A 97 -3.50 -13.89 0.54
C MET A 97 -3.60 -12.41 0.92
N GLY A 98 -2.80 -11.57 0.28
CA GLY A 98 -2.95 -10.12 0.33
C GLY A 98 -3.71 -9.59 -0.87
N SER A 99 -4.44 -8.50 -0.68
CA SER A 99 -5.15 -7.76 -1.71
C SER A 99 -4.41 -6.48 -2.03
N ILE A 100 -4.25 -6.22 -3.33
CA ILE A 100 -3.85 -4.93 -3.87
C ILE A 100 -4.99 -4.35 -4.69
N VAL A 101 -5.07 -3.03 -4.74
CA VAL A 101 -6.13 -2.31 -5.44
C VAL A 101 -5.50 -1.11 -6.16
N GLY A 102 -5.85 -0.90 -7.43
CA GLY A 102 -5.27 0.16 -8.22
C GLY A 102 -5.82 0.26 -9.65
N TRP A 103 -5.28 1.22 -10.39
CA TRP A 103 -5.59 1.47 -11.80
C TRP A 103 -4.40 1.15 -12.71
N GLY A 104 -3.43 0.37 -12.20
CA GLY A 104 -2.26 -0.02 -12.95
C GLY A 104 -2.56 -0.84 -14.21
N LEU A 105 -1.48 -1.26 -14.88
CA LEU A 105 -1.56 -2.10 -16.06
C LEU A 105 -2.21 -3.45 -15.70
N THR A 106 -3.20 -3.85 -16.50
CA THR A 106 -3.85 -5.16 -16.43
C THR A 106 -3.06 -6.29 -17.14
N GLY A 107 -1.85 -6.01 -17.65
CA GLY A 107 -0.96 -6.96 -18.32
C GLY A 107 0.27 -6.31 -18.97
N GLU A 108 1.24 -7.11 -19.43
CA GLU A 108 2.57 -6.66 -19.94
C GLU A 108 2.52 -5.62 -21.08
N ASN A 109 1.41 -5.50 -21.80
CA ASN A 109 1.22 -4.52 -22.89
C ASN A 109 -0.19 -3.90 -22.88
N SER A 110 -0.85 -3.88 -21.72
CA SER A 110 -2.17 -3.26 -21.65
C SER A 110 -2.06 -1.76 -21.37
N LEU A 111 -3.18 -1.06 -21.46
CA LEU A 111 -3.30 0.29 -20.96
C LEU A 111 -3.67 0.25 -19.47
N PRO A 112 -3.32 1.28 -18.68
CA PRO A 112 -3.85 1.45 -17.33
C PRO A 112 -5.38 1.35 -17.36
N SER A 113 -5.95 0.68 -16.35
CA SER A 113 -7.40 0.52 -16.29
C SER A 113 -8.08 1.85 -15.96
N GLU A 114 -9.14 2.21 -16.70
CA GLU A 114 -9.95 3.39 -16.37
C GLU A 114 -10.81 3.17 -15.12
N VAL A 115 -11.08 1.92 -14.75
CA VAL A 115 -11.89 1.54 -13.58
C VAL A 115 -11.01 0.78 -12.58
N LEU A 116 -11.19 1.06 -11.29
CA LEU A 116 -10.41 0.47 -10.21
C LEU A 116 -10.47 -1.06 -10.27
N GLN A 117 -9.30 -1.71 -10.20
CA GLN A 117 -9.16 -3.15 -10.20
C GLN A 117 -8.63 -3.62 -8.84
N ALA A 118 -8.87 -4.88 -8.51
CA ALA A 118 -8.30 -5.54 -7.35
C ALA A 118 -7.69 -6.88 -7.76
N ALA A 119 -6.58 -7.25 -7.13
CA ALA A 119 -5.95 -8.55 -7.29
C ALA A 119 -5.59 -9.14 -5.93
N GLU A 120 -5.79 -10.44 -5.79
CA GLU A 120 -5.31 -11.22 -4.64
C GLU A 120 -3.98 -11.87 -4.99
N LEU A 121 -3.03 -11.81 -4.07
CA LEU A 121 -1.66 -12.25 -4.25
C LEU A 121 -1.25 -13.10 -3.04
N PRO A 122 -0.66 -14.30 -3.24
CA PRO A 122 -0.16 -15.06 -2.11
C PRO A 122 1.06 -14.36 -1.53
N ILE A 123 1.15 -14.33 -0.21
CA ILE A 123 2.39 -13.90 0.47
C ILE A 123 3.45 -14.98 0.28
N VAL A 124 4.66 -14.54 -0.06
CA VAL A 124 5.79 -15.42 -0.37
C VAL A 124 6.84 -15.30 0.74
N PRO A 125 7.30 -16.42 1.32
CA PRO A 125 8.40 -16.40 2.27
C PRO A 125 9.62 -15.69 1.68
N ILE A 126 10.22 -14.79 2.46
CA ILE A 126 11.28 -13.89 1.96
C ILE A 126 12.49 -14.66 1.43
N ASP A 127 12.86 -15.77 2.07
CA ASP A 127 13.99 -16.61 1.63
C ASP A 127 13.74 -17.20 0.24
N LYS A 128 12.54 -17.74 0.02
CA LYS A 128 12.10 -18.23 -1.28
C LYS A 128 12.07 -17.10 -2.32
N CYS A 129 11.58 -15.93 -1.93
CA CYS A 129 11.54 -14.76 -2.78
C CYS A 129 12.93 -14.36 -3.29
N ILE A 130 13.93 -14.34 -2.40
CA ILE A 130 15.31 -14.03 -2.74
C ILE A 130 15.92 -15.13 -3.62
N GLU A 131 15.72 -16.40 -3.27
CA GLU A 131 16.31 -17.54 -3.97
C GLU A 131 15.81 -17.65 -5.42
N GLU A 132 14.50 -17.55 -5.65
CA GLU A 132 13.92 -17.75 -6.99
C GLU A 132 13.83 -16.44 -7.80
N SER A 133 14.13 -15.28 -7.21
CA SER A 133 14.19 -14.02 -7.96
C SER A 133 15.43 -13.92 -8.87
N PRO A 134 15.32 -13.19 -10.01
CA PRO A 134 16.45 -12.91 -10.89
C PRO A 134 17.63 -12.31 -10.13
N VAL A 135 18.85 -12.77 -10.42
CA VAL A 135 20.07 -12.34 -9.72
C VAL A 135 20.24 -10.82 -9.70
N SER A 136 19.89 -10.14 -10.79
CA SER A 136 19.94 -8.68 -10.91
C SER A 136 18.95 -7.93 -10.01
N PHE A 137 17.89 -8.60 -9.54
CA PHE A 137 16.86 -8.00 -8.70
C PHE A 137 17.04 -8.30 -7.21
N ARG A 138 17.79 -9.36 -6.85
CA ARG A 138 17.94 -9.80 -5.46
C ARG A 138 18.41 -8.68 -4.51
N SER A 139 19.21 -7.73 -4.99
CA SER A 139 19.67 -6.59 -4.19
C SER A 139 18.55 -5.61 -3.80
N ALA A 140 17.45 -5.55 -4.55
CA ALA A 140 16.26 -4.76 -4.25
C ALA A 140 15.35 -5.40 -3.19
N ILE A 141 15.51 -6.70 -2.92
CA ILE A 141 14.81 -7.42 -1.85
C ILE A 141 15.55 -7.20 -0.54
N THR A 142 15.55 -5.95 -0.05
CA THR A 142 16.27 -5.62 1.20
C THR A 142 15.50 -6.09 2.43
N GLY A 143 16.14 -6.05 3.61
CA GLY A 143 15.55 -6.57 4.86
C GLY A 143 14.28 -5.85 5.35
N ASP A 144 13.86 -4.79 4.67
CA ASP A 144 12.62 -4.07 4.91
C ASP A 144 11.47 -4.46 3.95
N LYS A 145 11.66 -5.51 3.15
CA LYS A 145 10.70 -5.96 2.13
C LYS A 145 9.94 -7.22 2.54
N ILE A 146 8.71 -7.31 2.04
CA ILE A 146 7.92 -8.54 1.94
C ILE A 146 7.61 -8.80 0.47
N CYS A 147 7.38 -10.06 0.11
CA CYS A 147 7.06 -10.44 -1.26
C CYS A 147 5.64 -10.99 -1.36
N ALA A 148 4.96 -10.65 -2.45
CA ALA A 148 3.68 -11.26 -2.79
C ALA A 148 3.50 -11.34 -4.31
N GLY A 149 2.77 -12.35 -4.75
CA GLY A 149 2.37 -12.50 -6.14
C GLY A 149 2.46 -13.93 -6.64
N TYR A 150 2.09 -14.12 -7.91
CA TYR A 150 2.21 -15.41 -8.55
C TYR A 150 3.39 -15.42 -9.53
N THR A 151 3.87 -16.61 -9.86
CA THR A 151 4.83 -16.84 -10.95
C THR A 151 4.14 -17.35 -12.22
N ASN A 152 2.81 -17.27 -12.28
CA ASN A 152 1.98 -17.86 -13.34
C ASN A 152 1.47 -16.85 -14.38
N GLY A 153 1.97 -15.60 -14.37
CA GLY A 153 1.49 -14.53 -15.25
C GLY A 153 0.53 -13.54 -14.59
N THR A 154 0.21 -13.70 -13.30
CA THR A 154 -0.50 -12.68 -12.50
C THR A 154 0.50 -11.87 -11.69
N ALA A 155 0.62 -10.57 -11.95
CA ALA A 155 1.54 -9.71 -11.20
C ALA A 155 1.03 -8.29 -10.95
N VAL A 156 1.69 -7.65 -10.00
CA VAL A 156 1.63 -6.20 -9.78
C VAL A 156 2.44 -5.53 -10.85
N CYS A 157 1.85 -4.51 -11.48
CA CYS A 157 2.44 -3.89 -12.64
C CYS A 157 2.43 -2.36 -12.54
N HIS A 158 3.01 -1.67 -13.52
CA HIS A 158 3.13 -0.20 -13.48
C HIS A 158 1.78 0.46 -13.20
N GLY A 159 1.77 1.46 -12.31
CA GLY A 159 0.58 2.22 -11.91
C GLY A 159 -0.01 1.84 -10.55
N ASP A 160 0.45 0.75 -9.93
CA ASP A 160 0.14 0.40 -8.54
C ASP A 160 1.24 0.82 -7.55
N SER A 161 2.31 1.47 -8.04
CA SER A 161 3.43 1.97 -7.23
C SER A 161 2.94 2.85 -6.08
N GLY A 162 3.37 2.54 -4.86
CA GLY A 162 2.92 3.23 -3.65
C GLY A 162 1.53 2.84 -3.14
N GLY A 163 0.85 1.92 -3.83
CA GLY A 163 -0.40 1.29 -3.38
C GLY A 163 -0.20 0.40 -2.16
N GLY A 164 -1.30 0.03 -1.51
CA GLY A 164 -1.28 -0.76 -0.28
C GLY A 164 -1.47 -2.26 -0.52
N LEU A 165 -0.63 -3.08 0.12
CA LEU A 165 -0.89 -4.51 0.30
C LEU A 165 -1.68 -4.70 1.59
N THR A 166 -2.92 -5.14 1.46
CA THR A 166 -3.83 -5.29 2.59
C THR A 166 -4.22 -6.75 2.81
N ILE A 167 -4.43 -7.15 4.06
CA ILE A 167 -4.90 -8.49 4.42
C ILE A 167 -6.16 -8.34 5.29
N PRO A 168 -7.24 -9.08 5.01
CA PRO A 168 -8.45 -9.01 5.81
C PRO A 168 -8.23 -9.61 7.21
N GLY A 169 -8.60 -8.88 8.25
CA GLY A 169 -8.48 -9.29 9.65
C GLY A 169 -9.72 -8.96 10.46
N MET A 170 -9.99 -9.77 11.50
CA MET A 170 -11.12 -9.56 12.40
C MET A 170 -10.73 -8.59 13.53
N VAL A 171 -11.54 -7.56 13.73
CA VAL A 171 -11.42 -6.58 14.82
C VAL A 171 -12.58 -6.75 15.78
N LYS A 172 -12.28 -6.83 17.08
CA LYS A 172 -13.32 -6.85 18.11
C LYS A 172 -14.03 -5.50 18.18
N CYS A 173 -15.35 -5.50 18.16
CA CYS A 173 -16.16 -4.31 18.37
C CYS A 173 -15.89 -3.69 19.76
N ALA A 174 -15.71 -2.37 19.80
CA ALA A 174 -15.56 -1.66 21.06
C ALA A 174 -16.90 -1.57 21.81
N ASN A 175 -16.89 -1.90 23.10
CA ASN A 175 -18.02 -1.71 24.02
C ASN A 175 -19.35 -2.37 23.60
N VAL A 176 -19.29 -3.53 22.94
CA VAL A 176 -20.46 -4.34 22.58
C VAL A 176 -20.46 -5.65 23.36
N ASP A 177 -21.58 -5.98 23.99
CA ASP A 177 -21.85 -7.24 24.67
C ASP A 177 -23.20 -7.82 24.16
N PRO A 178 -23.24 -9.06 23.61
CA PRO A 178 -22.13 -9.98 23.42
C PRO A 178 -21.05 -9.45 22.47
N PRO A 179 -19.79 -9.88 22.62
CA PRO A 179 -18.70 -9.41 21.78
C PRO A 179 -18.98 -9.71 20.31
N CYS A 180 -18.87 -8.70 19.46
CA CYS A 180 -18.86 -8.87 18.01
C CYS A 180 -17.47 -8.69 17.41
N PHE A 181 -17.30 -9.24 16.21
CA PHE A 181 -16.10 -9.10 15.39
C PHE A 181 -16.50 -8.56 14.02
N GLU A 182 -15.68 -7.65 13.49
CA GLU A 182 -15.90 -7.04 12.19
C GLU A 182 -14.65 -7.16 11.33
N LEU A 183 -14.86 -7.51 10.07
CA LEU A 183 -13.82 -7.60 9.08
C LEU A 183 -13.30 -6.20 8.75
N ASN A 184 -12.00 -6.01 8.82
CA ASN A 184 -11.30 -4.81 8.38
C ASN A 184 -10.10 -5.19 7.52
N MET A 185 -9.63 -4.26 6.69
CA MET A 185 -8.43 -4.44 5.88
C MET A 185 -7.23 -3.89 6.64
N PHE A 186 -6.22 -4.73 6.89
CA PHE A 186 -4.98 -4.34 7.54
C PHE A 186 -3.89 -4.11 6.51
N LEU A 187 -3.27 -2.94 6.54
CA LEU A 187 -2.16 -2.59 5.66
C LEU A 187 -0.86 -3.20 6.21
N HIS A 188 -0.22 -4.06 5.43
CA HIS A 188 1.05 -4.70 5.79
C HIS A 188 2.24 -4.20 4.98
N GLY A 189 1.98 -3.70 3.76
CA GLY A 189 3.05 -3.20 2.91
C GLY A 189 2.61 -2.12 1.93
N VAL A 190 3.62 -1.46 1.35
CA VAL A 190 3.46 -0.46 0.30
C VAL A 190 4.16 -0.97 -0.95
N THR A 191 3.48 -1.03 -2.09
CA THR A 191 4.05 -1.48 -3.37
C THR A 191 5.30 -0.69 -3.71
N SER A 192 6.45 -1.38 -3.84
CA SER A 192 7.76 -0.74 -3.97
C SER A 192 8.42 -1.09 -5.30
N THR A 193 9.04 -2.28 -5.40
CA THR A 193 9.78 -2.68 -6.62
C THR A 193 9.32 -4.02 -7.14
N ALA A 194 9.45 -4.22 -8.45
CA ALA A 194 9.25 -5.52 -9.09
C ALA A 194 10.33 -5.70 -10.17
N PRO A 195 10.73 -6.94 -10.48
CA PRO A 195 11.58 -7.23 -11.63
C PRO A 195 10.98 -6.68 -12.93
N THR A 196 11.79 -5.99 -13.71
CA THR A 196 11.41 -5.52 -15.04
C THR A 196 11.79 -6.56 -16.11
N SER A 197 10.98 -6.72 -17.14
CA SER A 197 11.30 -7.46 -18.37
C SER A 197 11.37 -6.47 -19.56
N ASP A 198 11.77 -6.96 -20.74
CA ASP A 198 11.78 -6.17 -21.99
C ASP A 198 10.40 -5.58 -22.35
N LYS A 199 9.32 -6.05 -21.71
CA LYS A 199 7.93 -5.61 -21.89
C LYS A 199 7.42 -4.80 -20.70
N SER A 200 8.25 -3.90 -20.17
CA SER A 200 7.97 -2.98 -19.06
C SER A 200 7.77 -3.63 -17.67
N CYS A 201 7.18 -4.82 -17.58
CA CYS A 201 6.78 -5.44 -16.32
C CYS A 201 6.91 -6.96 -16.41
N ASN A 202 7.53 -7.61 -15.42
CA ASN A 202 7.69 -9.07 -15.44
C ASN A 202 6.57 -9.76 -14.66
N ILE A 203 5.55 -10.23 -15.37
CA ILE A 203 4.37 -10.85 -14.76
C ILE A 203 4.61 -12.27 -14.21
N TYR A 204 5.84 -12.80 -14.37
CA TYR A 204 6.23 -14.13 -13.94
C TYR A 204 7.10 -14.11 -12.66
N THR A 205 7.13 -12.98 -11.96
CA THR A 205 7.94 -12.80 -10.74
C THR A 205 7.13 -12.15 -9.63
N TRP A 206 7.64 -12.27 -8.41
CA TRP A 206 7.02 -11.63 -7.26
C TRP A 206 7.35 -10.14 -7.18
N ALA A 207 6.34 -9.36 -6.80
CA ALA A 207 6.54 -7.97 -6.43
C ALA A 207 7.00 -7.88 -4.98
N THR A 208 7.75 -6.82 -4.69
CA THR A 208 8.16 -6.47 -3.34
C THR A 208 7.36 -5.28 -2.82
N PHE A 209 7.09 -5.32 -1.52
CA PHE A 209 6.40 -4.28 -0.80
C PHE A 209 7.26 -3.85 0.38
N THR A 210 7.34 -2.55 0.63
CA THR A 210 7.96 -2.00 1.84
C THR A 210 7.12 -2.43 3.04
N HIS A 211 7.70 -3.23 3.94
CA HIS A 211 7.04 -3.83 5.09
C HIS A 211 6.78 -2.79 6.17
N LEU A 212 5.51 -2.57 6.52
CA LEU A 212 5.16 -1.52 7.49
C LEU A 212 5.72 -1.80 8.88
N LEU A 213 5.75 -3.06 9.34
CA LEU A 213 6.31 -3.40 10.65
C LEU A 213 7.76 -2.91 10.82
N ARG A 214 8.56 -2.98 9.75
CA ARG A 214 9.95 -2.52 9.74
C ARG A 214 10.11 -1.00 9.84
N HIS A 215 9.01 -0.26 9.64
CA HIS A 215 8.97 1.20 9.65
C HIS A 215 8.11 1.77 10.80
N GLU A 216 7.75 0.96 11.80
CA GLU A 216 6.94 1.38 12.96
C GLU A 216 7.44 2.70 13.56
N HIS A 217 8.73 2.80 13.85
CA HIS A 217 9.31 4.00 14.47
C HIS A 217 9.14 5.24 13.59
N PHE A 218 9.35 5.11 12.27
CA PHE A 218 9.15 6.21 11.34
C PHE A 218 7.68 6.63 11.29
N VAL A 219 6.76 5.67 11.21
CA VAL A 219 5.32 5.97 11.15
C VAL A 219 4.84 6.60 12.45
N LYS A 220 5.14 6.00 13.61
CA LYS A 220 4.69 6.50 14.92
C LYS A 220 5.35 7.83 15.32
N ALA A 221 6.55 8.14 14.83
CA ALA A 221 7.15 9.46 15.05
C ALA A 221 6.34 10.60 14.41
N HIS A 222 5.62 10.31 13.32
CA HIS A 222 4.83 11.28 12.58
C HIS A 222 3.31 11.16 12.86
N VAL A 223 2.84 9.96 13.18
CA VAL A 223 1.44 9.66 13.49
C VAL A 223 1.34 8.69 14.70
N PRO A 224 1.51 9.18 15.94
CA PRO A 224 1.66 8.34 17.14
C PRO A 224 0.48 7.39 17.41
N ASP A 225 -0.75 7.83 17.11
CA ASP A 225 -1.98 7.11 17.42
C ASP A 225 -2.55 6.32 16.21
N ILE A 226 -1.75 6.05 15.18
CA ILE A 226 -2.23 5.46 13.92
C ILE A 226 -2.95 4.11 14.11
N GLU A 227 -2.56 3.28 15.07
CA GLU A 227 -3.22 1.98 15.32
C GLU A 227 -4.65 2.15 15.86
N LYS A 228 -5.00 3.32 16.40
CA LYS A 228 -6.35 3.64 16.88
C LYS A 228 -7.29 4.11 15.75
N SER A 229 -6.77 4.36 14.53
CA SER A 229 -7.60 4.81 13.41
C SER A 229 -8.48 3.70 12.82
N CYS A 230 -8.30 2.46 13.26
CA CYS A 230 -9.12 1.31 12.87
C CYS A 230 -10.49 1.39 13.57
N VAL A 231 -11.51 1.90 12.87
CA VAL A 231 -12.88 1.99 13.38
C VAL A 231 -13.73 0.86 12.79
N PRO A 232 -14.46 0.07 13.60
CA PRO A 232 -15.35 -0.97 13.10
C PRO A 232 -16.41 -0.43 12.11
N LEU A 233 -16.69 -1.19 11.06
CA LEU A 233 -17.64 -0.89 9.98
C LEU A 233 -19.04 -0.45 10.47
N LYS A 234 -19.51 -0.88 11.65
CA LYS A 234 -20.87 -0.55 12.15
C LYS A 234 -21.03 0.75 12.92
N VAL A 235 -19.98 1.54 13.17
CA VAL A 235 -20.15 2.82 13.91
C VAL A 235 -20.99 3.86 13.14
N TYR A 236 -21.25 3.65 11.84
CA TYR A 236 -22.00 4.58 10.98
C TYR A 236 -23.35 4.08 10.43
N LYS A 237 -23.91 2.98 10.95
CA LYS A 237 -25.35 2.73 10.69
C LYS A 237 -26.16 3.78 11.45
N LYS A 238 -26.57 4.82 10.72
CA LYS A 238 -27.46 5.94 11.08
C LYS A 238 -28.40 5.62 12.25
N LYS A 239 -28.39 6.48 13.27
CA LYS A 239 -29.61 6.85 14.00
C LYS A 239 -30.56 7.57 13.04
#